data_AF-A0A9N9PUR9-F1
#
_entry.id   AF-A0A9N9PUR9-F1
#
_cell.length_a   1.000
_cell.length_b   1.000
_cell.length_c   1.000
_cell.angle_alpha   90.00
_cell.angle_beta   90.00
_cell.angle_gamma   90.00
#
_symmetry.space_group_name_H-M   'P 1'
#
loop_
_entity.id
_entity.type
_entity.pdbx_description
1 polymer ?
#
loop_
_entity_poly.entity_id
_entity_poly.type
_entity_poly.pdbx_seq_one_letter_code
_entity_poly.pdbx_strand_id
1 'polypeptide(L)'
;MASPTDVIADAFQKLKRSLSEDDAYNFASTELQDVWVTVREIDSEQRKRQSAQNLRRVDPLLRGLEKYRKVIEVLCNGTPYMPYIWAPIKLMLEIAIHHRDVFEALLSAYADIAAALPRFDCYNKTFHDNLEFQHALAALGMSYFSPFEGLRSTLRLHNQFLKKQRDFVDIEAASFHIVQQKESRSKLHEGIQHNTKLALAAIEQNEKQARIFQLQHSIAWLGVDGRVQESEYERLSKRRQDKTCEWIMKEAIFENWIRDDLKRSCLWLDGKPGSGKSVMCSYLIQKLTAIPDLTVS
;
A
#
# COMPACT_ATOMS: atom_id res chain seq x y z
N MET A 1 -22.58 -21.72 17.18
CA MET A 1 -23.17 -21.15 15.94
C MET A 1 -23.31 -22.31 14.95
N ALA A 2 -24.46 -22.43 14.27
CA ALA A 2 -24.65 -23.45 13.25
C ALA A 2 -23.66 -23.22 12.09
N SER A 3 -23.18 -24.29 11.45
CA SER A 3 -22.27 -24.16 10.30
C SER A 3 -22.94 -23.32 9.20
N PRO A 4 -22.22 -22.42 8.50
CA PRO A 4 -22.75 -21.65 7.37
C PRO A 4 -23.47 -22.55 6.35
N THR A 5 -22.94 -23.76 6.15
CA THR A 5 -23.50 -24.78 5.27
C THR A 5 -24.87 -25.27 5.73
N ASP A 6 -25.04 -25.54 7.03
CA ASP A 6 -26.30 -26.02 7.61
C ASP A 6 -27.37 -24.93 7.58
N VAL A 7 -26.94 -23.68 7.80
CA VAL A 7 -27.80 -22.49 7.71
C VAL A 7 -28.34 -22.32 6.29
N ILE A 8 -27.50 -22.44 5.27
CA ILE A 8 -27.90 -22.35 3.86
C ILE A 8 -28.83 -23.51 3.47
N ALA A 9 -28.53 -24.75 3.90
CA ALA A 9 -29.34 -25.93 3.59
C ALA A 9 -30.74 -25.87 4.22
N ASP A 10 -30.85 -25.42 5.49
CA ASP A 10 -32.13 -25.23 6.17
C ASP A 10 -33.00 -24.16 5.48
N ALA A 11 -32.37 -23.06 5.05
CA ALA A 11 -33.04 -21.99 4.34
C ALA A 11 -33.56 -22.42 2.97
N PHE A 12 -32.75 -23.20 2.25
CA PHE A 12 -33.16 -23.82 0.99
C PHE A 12 -34.37 -24.76 1.16
N GLN A 13 -34.38 -25.60 2.21
CA GLN A 13 -35.53 -26.46 2.48
C GLN A 13 -36.80 -25.67 2.83
N LYS A 14 -36.66 -24.57 3.58
CA LYS A 14 -37.79 -23.67 3.89
C LYS A 14 -38.39 -23.05 2.63
N LEU A 15 -37.56 -22.65 1.67
CA LEU A 15 -38.03 -22.14 0.39
C LEU A 15 -38.77 -23.19 -0.43
N LYS A 16 -38.19 -24.38 -0.57
CA LYS A 16 -38.82 -25.48 -1.31
C LYS A 16 -40.21 -25.83 -0.75
N ARG A 17 -40.39 -25.73 0.57
CA ARG A 17 -41.67 -25.96 1.25
C ARG A 17 -42.67 -24.80 1.13
N SER A 18 -42.21 -23.59 0.79
CA SER A 18 -43.06 -22.41 0.62
C SER A 18 -43.64 -22.26 -0.78
N LEU A 19 -43.11 -23.00 -1.75
CA LEU A 19 -43.57 -23.00 -3.15
C LEU A 19 -44.62 -24.08 -3.38
N SER A 20 -45.51 -23.86 -4.35
CA SER A 20 -46.34 -24.95 -4.87
C SER A 20 -45.46 -26.03 -5.49
N GLU A 21 -45.93 -27.28 -5.58
CA GLU A 21 -45.15 -28.36 -6.17
C GLU A 21 -44.78 -28.07 -7.64
N ASP A 22 -45.69 -27.44 -8.38
CA ASP A 22 -45.47 -27.03 -9.77
C ASP A 22 -44.43 -25.89 -9.88
N ASP A 23 -44.52 -24.86 -9.03
CA ASP A 23 -43.54 -23.76 -9.02
C ASP A 23 -42.16 -24.24 -8.57
N ALA A 24 -42.10 -25.12 -7.56
CA ALA A 24 -40.86 -25.72 -7.09
C ALA A 24 -40.20 -26.58 -8.18
N TYR A 25 -41.01 -27.32 -8.96
CA TYR A 25 -40.53 -28.10 -10.10
C TYR A 25 -40.00 -27.20 -11.23
N ASN A 26 -40.75 -26.17 -11.60
CA ASN A 26 -40.35 -25.20 -12.64
C ASN A 26 -39.11 -24.39 -12.22
N PHE A 27 -39.00 -24.04 -10.95
CA PHE A 27 -37.83 -23.33 -10.44
C PHE A 27 -36.61 -24.24 -10.43
N ALA A 28 -36.76 -25.50 -9.97
CA ALA A 28 -35.66 -26.46 -9.91
C ALA A 28 -35.09 -26.84 -11.27
N SER A 29 -35.88 -26.74 -12.35
CA SER A 29 -35.46 -27.04 -13.72
C SER A 29 -34.90 -25.83 -14.48
N THR A 30 -34.97 -24.62 -13.92
CA THR A 30 -34.52 -23.40 -14.62
C THR A 30 -32.99 -23.30 -14.64
N GLU A 31 -32.42 -23.16 -15.83
CA GLU A 31 -31.00 -22.91 -16.04
C GLU A 31 -30.73 -21.47 -16.51
N LEU A 32 -29.47 -21.04 -16.43
CA LEU A 32 -29.03 -19.74 -16.93
C LEU A 32 -29.40 -19.54 -18.42
N GLN A 33 -29.30 -20.61 -19.22
CA GLN A 33 -29.63 -20.57 -20.63
C GLN A 33 -31.10 -20.21 -20.87
N ASP A 34 -32.00 -20.67 -20.01
CA ASP A 34 -33.43 -20.34 -20.10
C ASP A 34 -33.66 -18.85 -19.90
N VAL A 35 -32.93 -18.21 -18.98
CA VAL A 35 -32.99 -16.76 -18.77
C VAL A 35 -32.52 -16.02 -20.03
N TRP A 36 -31.44 -16.48 -20.67
CA TRP A 36 -30.95 -15.89 -21.93
C TRP A 36 -31.91 -16.09 -23.10
N VAL A 37 -32.66 -17.18 -23.13
CA VAL A 37 -33.72 -17.41 -24.12
C VAL A 37 -34.87 -16.43 -23.87
N THR A 38 -35.36 -16.32 -22.63
CA THR A 38 -36.41 -15.37 -22.25
C THR A 38 -36.02 -13.92 -22.59
N VAL A 39 -34.79 -13.48 -22.29
CA VAL A 39 -34.30 -12.14 -22.65
C VAL A 39 -34.40 -11.89 -24.17
N ARG A 40 -34.07 -12.88 -25.00
CA ARG A 40 -34.17 -12.79 -26.47
C ARG A 40 -35.61 -12.78 -26.98
N GLU A 41 -36.48 -13.58 -26.36
CA GLU A 41 -37.91 -13.61 -26.68
C GLU A 41 -38.57 -12.27 -26.35
N ILE A 42 -38.26 -11.71 -25.18
CA ILE A 42 -38.72 -10.39 -24.75
C ILE A 42 -38.25 -9.30 -25.74
N ASP A 43 -36.99 -9.31 -26.15
CA ASP A 43 -36.47 -8.33 -27.13
C ASP A 43 -37.24 -8.40 -28.46
N SER A 44 -37.49 -9.62 -28.95
CA SER A 44 -38.28 -9.85 -30.17
C SER A 44 -39.71 -9.32 -30.03
N GLU A 45 -40.36 -9.59 -28.90
CA GLU A 45 -41.73 -9.16 -28.62
C GLU A 45 -41.84 -7.63 -28.47
N GLN A 46 -40.94 -6.99 -27.72
CA GLN A 46 -40.92 -5.54 -27.57
C GLN A 46 -40.66 -4.82 -28.90
N ARG A 47 -39.80 -5.38 -29.77
CA ARG A 47 -39.56 -4.82 -31.11
C ARG A 47 -40.81 -4.88 -31.99
N LYS A 48 -41.56 -5.99 -31.96
CA LYS A 48 -42.85 -6.10 -32.69
C LYS A 48 -43.86 -5.05 -32.22
N ARG A 49 -43.85 -4.72 -30.93
CA ARG A 49 -44.73 -3.73 -30.29
C ARG A 49 -44.20 -2.28 -30.35
N GLN A 50 -43.05 -2.04 -30.99
CA GLN A 50 -42.35 -0.75 -31.02
C GLN A 50 -42.06 -0.16 -29.61
N SER A 51 -41.87 -1.03 -28.61
CA SER A 51 -41.62 -0.68 -27.21
C SER A 51 -40.25 -1.18 -26.73
N ALA A 52 -39.26 -1.20 -27.61
CA ALA A 52 -37.94 -1.77 -27.34
C ALA A 52 -37.22 -1.02 -26.20
N GLN A 53 -36.76 -1.77 -25.21
CA GLN A 53 -35.90 -1.30 -24.11
C GLN A 53 -34.52 -1.96 -24.17
N ASN A 54 -33.53 -1.37 -23.49
CA ASN A 54 -32.14 -1.82 -23.57
C ASN A 54 -31.90 -3.08 -22.72
N LEU A 55 -32.32 -4.24 -23.21
CA LEU A 55 -32.15 -5.54 -22.57
C LEU A 55 -30.68 -5.96 -22.36
N ARG A 56 -29.73 -5.34 -23.07
CA ARG A 56 -28.28 -5.55 -22.83
C ARG A 56 -27.83 -5.19 -21.42
N ARG A 57 -28.67 -4.48 -20.65
CA ARG A 57 -28.43 -4.14 -19.25
C ARG A 57 -28.52 -5.35 -18.31
N VAL A 58 -29.14 -6.45 -18.75
CA VAL A 58 -29.21 -7.70 -17.99
C VAL A 58 -27.93 -8.53 -18.15
N ASP A 59 -27.23 -8.40 -19.28
CA ASP A 59 -26.00 -9.17 -19.57
C ASP A 59 -24.95 -9.13 -18.46
N PRO A 60 -24.60 -7.96 -17.88
CA PRO A 60 -23.56 -7.90 -16.86
C PRO A 60 -23.96 -8.65 -15.59
N LEU A 61 -25.26 -8.68 -15.26
CA LEU A 61 -25.77 -9.42 -14.10
C LEU A 61 -25.62 -10.92 -14.31
N LEU A 62 -26.12 -11.43 -15.45
CA LEU A 62 -26.09 -12.87 -15.77
C LEU A 62 -24.65 -13.39 -15.86
N ARG A 63 -23.78 -12.68 -16.57
CA ARG A 63 -22.36 -13.03 -16.70
C ARG A 63 -21.61 -12.92 -15.37
N GLY A 64 -21.98 -11.95 -14.54
CA GLY A 64 -21.43 -11.83 -13.20
C GLY A 64 -21.80 -13.04 -12.35
N LEU A 65 -23.10 -13.32 -12.19
CA LEU A 65 -23.62 -14.46 -11.42
C LEU A 65 -23.06 -15.81 -11.91
N GLU A 66 -22.88 -15.97 -13.23
CA GLU A 66 -22.26 -17.17 -13.81
C GLU A 66 -20.80 -17.36 -13.35
N LYS A 67 -20.00 -16.28 -13.28
CA LYS A 67 -18.64 -16.34 -12.72
C LYS A 67 -18.65 -16.70 -11.24
N TYR A 68 -19.65 -16.21 -10.49
CA TYR A 68 -19.81 -16.51 -9.06
C TYR A 68 -20.32 -17.92 -8.77
N ARG A 69 -20.80 -18.65 -9.78
CA ARG A 69 -21.32 -20.01 -9.60
C ARG A 69 -20.39 -20.93 -8.82
N LYS A 70 -19.09 -20.93 -9.15
CA LYS A 70 -18.12 -21.78 -8.44
C LYS A 70 -17.97 -21.40 -6.97
N VAL A 71 -18.01 -20.11 -6.65
CA VAL A 71 -17.88 -19.60 -5.28
C VAL A 71 -19.10 -19.99 -4.44
N ILE A 72 -20.30 -19.79 -5.00
CA ILE A 72 -21.54 -20.12 -4.30
C ILE A 72 -21.72 -21.66 -4.23
N GLU A 73 -21.23 -22.44 -5.21
CA GLU A 73 -21.23 -23.93 -5.18
C GLU A 73 -20.42 -24.47 -4.00
N VAL A 74 -19.23 -23.89 -3.75
CA VAL A 74 -18.38 -24.25 -2.61
C VAL A 74 -19.09 -23.92 -1.29
N LEU A 75 -19.72 -22.74 -1.19
CA LEU A 75 -20.42 -22.31 0.03
C LEU A 75 -21.68 -23.14 0.33
N CYS A 76 -22.40 -23.58 -0.71
CA CYS A 76 -23.66 -24.32 -0.58
C CYS A 76 -23.48 -25.84 -0.48
N ASN A 77 -22.25 -26.35 -0.53
CA ASN A 77 -21.88 -27.76 -0.32
C ASN A 77 -22.78 -28.77 -1.06
N GLY A 78 -23.00 -28.53 -2.35
CA GLY A 78 -23.81 -29.43 -3.21
C GLY A 78 -25.33 -29.20 -3.17
N THR A 79 -25.82 -28.23 -2.39
CA THR A 79 -27.24 -27.80 -2.47
C THR A 79 -27.49 -27.13 -3.83
N PRO A 80 -28.50 -27.54 -4.63
CA PRO A 80 -28.75 -26.97 -5.94
C PRO A 80 -29.52 -25.64 -5.85
N TYR A 81 -28.82 -24.56 -5.51
CA TYR A 81 -29.40 -23.21 -5.33
C TYR A 81 -29.49 -22.41 -6.65
N MET A 82 -28.69 -22.76 -7.66
CA MET A 82 -28.60 -22.01 -8.92
C MET A 82 -29.96 -21.83 -9.64
N PRO A 83 -30.79 -22.87 -9.78
CA PRO A 83 -32.10 -22.73 -10.41
C PRO A 83 -33.00 -21.71 -9.70
N TYR A 84 -32.84 -21.59 -8.38
CA TYR A 84 -33.57 -20.62 -7.57
C TYR A 84 -33.01 -19.20 -7.66
N ILE A 85 -31.86 -18.97 -8.29
CA ILE A 85 -31.40 -17.61 -8.66
C ILE A 85 -31.97 -17.24 -10.04
N TRP A 86 -31.96 -18.18 -10.96
CA TRP A 86 -32.37 -17.98 -12.36
C TRP A 86 -33.89 -17.82 -12.52
N ALA A 87 -34.68 -18.68 -11.87
CA ALA A 87 -36.13 -18.69 -12.00
C ALA A 87 -36.80 -17.36 -11.59
N PRO A 88 -36.44 -16.70 -10.49
CA PRO A 88 -36.98 -15.37 -10.17
C PRO A 88 -36.60 -14.29 -11.17
N ILE A 89 -35.36 -14.28 -11.68
CA ILE A 89 -34.93 -13.28 -12.68
C ILE A 89 -35.76 -13.45 -13.95
N LYS A 90 -35.92 -14.69 -14.42
CA LYS A 90 -36.77 -15.04 -15.56
C LYS A 90 -38.22 -14.58 -15.34
N LEU A 91 -38.81 -14.98 -14.22
CA LEU A 91 -40.20 -14.64 -13.86
C LEU A 91 -40.43 -13.12 -13.81
N MET A 92 -39.52 -12.37 -13.19
CA MET A 92 -39.62 -10.92 -13.06
C MET A 92 -39.60 -10.22 -14.43
N LEU A 93 -38.75 -10.69 -15.34
CA LEU A 93 -38.69 -10.18 -16.71
C LEU A 93 -39.99 -10.48 -17.48
N GLU A 94 -40.54 -11.70 -17.33
CA GLU A 94 -41.79 -12.12 -17.96
C GLU A 94 -43.02 -11.33 -17.46
N ILE A 95 -43.06 -10.99 -16.16
CA ILE A 95 -44.15 -10.17 -15.60
C ILE A 95 -44.03 -8.72 -16.05
N ALA A 96 -42.81 -8.17 -16.06
CA ALA A 96 -42.60 -6.76 -16.29
C ALA A 96 -42.70 -6.36 -17.77
N ILE A 97 -42.61 -7.31 -18.72
CA ILE A 97 -42.60 -7.03 -20.17
C ILE A 97 -43.77 -6.17 -20.65
N HIS A 98 -44.96 -6.32 -20.06
CA HIS A 98 -46.15 -5.56 -20.45
C HIS A 98 -46.24 -4.17 -19.81
N HIS A 99 -45.30 -3.81 -18.94
CA HIS A 99 -45.30 -2.57 -18.17
C HIS A 99 -43.97 -1.82 -18.34
N ARG A 100 -43.91 -0.92 -19.33
CA ARG A 100 -42.68 -0.21 -19.72
C ARG A 100 -41.91 0.40 -18.54
N ASP A 101 -42.57 1.14 -17.67
CA ASP A 101 -41.91 1.84 -16.55
C ASP A 101 -41.37 0.86 -15.49
N VAL A 102 -42.12 -0.22 -15.24
CA VAL A 102 -41.72 -1.29 -14.31
C VAL A 102 -40.54 -2.06 -14.89
N PHE A 103 -40.56 -2.36 -16.19
CA PHE A 103 -39.47 -3.04 -16.88
C PHE A 103 -38.19 -2.19 -16.88
N GLU A 104 -38.30 -0.88 -17.13
CA GLU A 104 -37.16 0.04 -17.08
C GLU A 104 -36.52 0.10 -15.69
N ALA A 105 -37.35 0.23 -14.65
CA ALA A 105 -36.89 0.23 -13.27
C ALA A 105 -36.21 -1.10 -12.90
N LEU A 106 -36.77 -2.22 -13.36
CA LEU A 106 -36.19 -3.55 -13.16
C LEU A 106 -34.83 -3.69 -13.84
N LEU A 107 -34.71 -3.30 -15.12
CA LEU A 107 -33.45 -3.30 -15.85
C LEU A 107 -32.39 -2.41 -15.19
N SER A 108 -32.80 -1.28 -14.62
CA SER A 108 -31.90 -0.41 -13.86
C SER A 108 -31.38 -1.07 -12.61
N ALA A 109 -32.26 -1.68 -11.84
CA ALA A 109 -31.85 -2.38 -10.62
C ALA A 109 -30.90 -3.55 -10.93
N TYR A 110 -31.12 -4.28 -12.02
CA TYR A 110 -30.21 -5.34 -12.48
C TYR A 110 -28.85 -4.82 -12.93
N ALA A 111 -28.80 -3.69 -13.62
CA ALA A 111 -27.54 -3.05 -13.98
C ALA A 111 -26.74 -2.59 -12.75
N ASP A 112 -27.42 -2.01 -11.75
CA ASP A 112 -26.80 -1.54 -10.51
C ASP A 112 -26.19 -2.70 -9.71
N ILE A 113 -26.92 -3.82 -9.61
CA ILE A 113 -26.41 -5.04 -8.96
C ILE A 113 -25.23 -5.61 -9.73
N ALA A 114 -25.30 -5.63 -11.06
CA ALA A 114 -24.20 -6.13 -11.86
C ALA A 114 -22.93 -5.29 -11.72
N ALA A 115 -23.06 -3.97 -11.58
CA ALA A 115 -21.92 -3.07 -11.34
C ALA A 115 -21.23 -3.35 -10.00
N ALA A 116 -21.96 -3.92 -9.04
CA ALA A 116 -21.44 -4.33 -7.74
C ALA A 116 -20.69 -5.66 -7.77
N LEU A 117 -21.09 -6.57 -8.65
CA LEU A 117 -20.64 -7.96 -8.66
C LEU A 117 -19.11 -8.16 -8.74
N PRO A 118 -18.33 -7.45 -9.58
CA PRO A 118 -16.87 -7.66 -9.72
C PRO A 118 -16.05 -7.57 -8.43
N ARG A 119 -16.61 -6.95 -7.37
CA ARG A 119 -15.97 -6.82 -6.06
C ARG A 119 -15.86 -8.17 -5.32
N PHE A 120 -16.74 -9.12 -5.64
CA PHE A 120 -16.73 -10.46 -5.04
C PHE A 120 -15.56 -11.36 -5.49
N ASP A 121 -14.97 -11.11 -6.65
CA ASP A 121 -13.76 -11.84 -7.09
C ASP A 121 -12.55 -11.53 -6.19
N CYS A 122 -12.48 -10.29 -5.69
CA CYS A 122 -11.47 -9.89 -4.70
C CYS A 122 -11.76 -10.53 -3.34
N TYR A 123 -13.03 -10.62 -2.92
CA TYR A 123 -13.38 -11.21 -1.63
C TYR A 123 -13.06 -12.71 -1.54
N ASN A 124 -13.24 -13.48 -2.62
CA ASN A 124 -12.82 -14.88 -2.62
C ASN A 124 -11.29 -15.03 -2.44
N LYS A 125 -10.49 -14.12 -3.03
CA LYS A 125 -9.03 -14.14 -2.86
C LYS A 125 -8.56 -13.68 -1.48
N THR A 126 -9.31 -12.78 -0.84
CA THR A 126 -8.88 -12.12 0.41
C THR A 126 -9.49 -12.75 1.67
N PHE A 127 -10.69 -13.33 1.58
CA PHE A 127 -11.47 -13.78 2.74
C PHE A 127 -11.93 -15.24 2.66
N HIS A 128 -11.28 -16.08 1.83
CA HIS A 128 -11.62 -17.50 1.69
C HIS A 128 -11.71 -18.22 3.05
N ASP A 129 -10.84 -17.86 3.99
CA ASP A 129 -10.73 -18.51 5.31
C ASP A 129 -11.44 -17.76 6.44
N ASN A 130 -12.15 -16.65 6.15
CA ASN A 130 -12.82 -15.85 7.16
C ASN A 130 -14.26 -16.34 7.40
N LEU A 131 -14.47 -16.99 8.55
CA LEU A 131 -15.76 -17.54 8.97
C LEU A 131 -16.86 -16.47 9.14
N GLU A 132 -16.53 -15.25 9.57
CA GLU A 132 -17.50 -14.16 9.75
C GLU A 132 -17.99 -13.62 8.40
N PHE A 133 -17.09 -13.54 7.42
CA PHE A 133 -17.44 -13.19 6.04
C PHE A 133 -18.33 -14.25 5.40
N GLN A 134 -18.02 -15.54 5.62
CA GLN A 134 -18.88 -16.64 5.18
C GLN A 134 -20.25 -16.62 5.88
N HIS A 135 -20.31 -16.28 7.17
CA HIS A 135 -21.58 -16.09 7.88
C HIS A 135 -22.38 -14.88 7.37
N ALA A 136 -21.73 -13.78 7.00
CA ALA A 136 -22.40 -12.62 6.40
C ALA A 136 -22.99 -12.94 5.02
N LEU A 137 -22.23 -13.67 4.18
CA LEU A 137 -22.73 -14.20 2.90
C LEU A 137 -23.89 -15.19 3.10
N ALA A 138 -23.78 -16.09 4.07
CA ALA A 138 -24.86 -17.00 4.43
C ALA A 138 -26.10 -16.24 4.93
N ALA A 139 -25.94 -15.18 5.72
CA ALA A 139 -27.03 -14.32 6.20
C ALA A 139 -27.70 -13.53 5.05
N LEU A 140 -26.95 -13.14 4.02
CA LEU A 140 -27.52 -12.59 2.78
C LEU A 140 -28.34 -13.64 2.03
N GLY A 141 -27.84 -14.88 1.95
CA GLY A 141 -28.59 -16.03 1.46
C GLY A 141 -29.87 -16.27 2.26
N MET A 142 -29.81 -16.24 3.60
CA MET A 142 -30.97 -16.41 4.49
C MET A 142 -32.11 -15.42 4.22
N SER A 143 -31.79 -14.19 3.80
CA SER A 143 -32.81 -13.19 3.48
C SER A 143 -33.60 -13.49 2.20
N TYR A 144 -33.09 -14.39 1.34
CA TYR A 144 -33.77 -14.87 0.14
C TYR A 144 -34.91 -15.85 0.46
N PHE A 145 -34.88 -16.46 1.65
CA PHE A 145 -35.69 -17.63 2.01
C PHE A 145 -36.85 -17.32 2.97
N SER A 146 -37.28 -16.06 3.06
CA SER A 146 -38.51 -15.65 3.75
C SER A 146 -39.74 -16.13 2.95
N PRO A 147 -40.86 -16.55 3.60
CA PRO A 147 -41.96 -17.26 2.93
C PRO A 147 -42.55 -16.48 1.74
N PHE A 148 -42.63 -17.15 0.59
CA PHE A 148 -43.24 -16.67 -0.65
C PHE A 148 -44.76 -16.86 -0.62
N GLU A 149 -45.51 -15.90 -0.07
CA GLU A 149 -46.96 -15.84 -0.22
C GLU A 149 -47.34 -14.95 -1.43
N GLY A 150 -47.22 -15.49 -2.64
CA GLY A 150 -47.75 -14.88 -3.88
C GLY A 150 -46.88 -13.84 -4.63
N LEU A 151 -47.36 -13.41 -5.80
CA LEU A 151 -46.65 -12.51 -6.74
C LEU A 151 -46.21 -11.17 -6.10
N ARG A 152 -47.03 -10.63 -5.20
CA ARG A 152 -46.75 -9.36 -4.50
C ARG A 152 -45.67 -9.50 -3.44
N SER A 153 -45.61 -10.63 -2.74
CA SER A 153 -44.50 -10.90 -1.80
C SER A 153 -43.21 -11.21 -2.56
N THR A 154 -43.29 -11.90 -3.70
CA THR A 154 -42.17 -12.15 -4.63
C THR A 154 -41.53 -10.84 -5.09
N LEU A 155 -42.33 -9.87 -5.57
CA LEU A 155 -41.87 -8.54 -5.95
C LEU A 155 -41.27 -7.75 -4.78
N ARG A 156 -41.85 -7.88 -3.58
CA ARG A 156 -41.40 -7.19 -2.36
C ARG A 156 -40.10 -7.76 -1.82
N LEU A 157 -39.96 -9.08 -1.82
CA LEU A 157 -38.77 -9.80 -1.38
C LEU A 157 -37.63 -9.64 -2.38
N HIS A 158 -37.92 -9.69 -3.69
CA HIS A 158 -36.95 -9.38 -4.73
C HIS A 158 -36.45 -7.94 -4.55
N ASN A 159 -37.33 -6.95 -4.41
CA ASN A 159 -36.91 -5.57 -4.12
C ASN A 159 -36.11 -5.44 -2.80
N GLN A 160 -36.50 -6.14 -1.73
CA GLN A 160 -35.73 -6.17 -0.49
C GLN A 160 -34.35 -6.80 -0.68
N PHE A 161 -34.24 -7.83 -1.52
CA PHE A 161 -32.99 -8.46 -1.90
C PHE A 161 -32.11 -7.52 -2.72
N LEU A 162 -32.65 -6.88 -3.77
CA LEU A 162 -31.91 -5.90 -4.57
C LEU A 162 -31.42 -4.74 -3.70
N LYS A 163 -32.26 -4.27 -2.76
CA LYS A 163 -31.92 -3.22 -1.81
C LYS A 163 -30.84 -3.64 -0.81
N LYS A 164 -30.94 -4.83 -0.21
CA LYS A 164 -29.93 -5.35 0.72
C LYS A 164 -28.60 -5.68 0.03
N GLN A 165 -28.64 -6.18 -1.21
CA GLN A 165 -27.43 -6.39 -2.02
C GLN A 165 -26.74 -5.05 -2.29
N ARG A 166 -27.49 -4.01 -2.65
CA ARG A 166 -26.96 -2.65 -2.80
C ARG A 166 -26.37 -2.12 -1.49
N ASP A 167 -27.10 -2.19 -0.39
CA ASP A 167 -26.65 -1.67 0.91
C ASP A 167 -25.40 -2.42 1.42
N PHE A 168 -25.34 -3.75 1.23
CA PHE A 168 -24.16 -4.55 1.55
C PHE A 168 -22.97 -4.10 0.70
N VAL A 169 -23.15 -4.01 -0.62
CA VAL A 169 -22.12 -3.56 -1.55
C VAL A 169 -21.61 -2.16 -1.23
N ASP A 170 -22.47 -1.24 -0.78
CA ASP A 170 -22.08 0.13 -0.43
C ASP A 170 -21.26 0.18 0.89
N ILE A 171 -21.66 -0.59 1.90
CA ILE A 171 -20.91 -0.76 3.16
C ILE A 171 -19.56 -1.45 2.90
N GLU A 172 -19.53 -2.40 1.97
CA GLU A 172 -18.36 -3.16 1.58
C GLU A 172 -17.41 -2.35 0.68
N ALA A 173 -17.94 -1.47 -0.18
CA ALA A 173 -17.16 -0.51 -0.97
C ALA A 173 -16.41 0.46 -0.05
N ALA A 174 -17.09 0.95 0.99
CA ALA A 174 -16.47 1.80 2.00
C ALA A 174 -15.34 1.08 2.72
N SER A 175 -15.53 -0.21 3.05
CA SER A 175 -14.53 -1.05 3.71
C SER A 175 -13.32 -1.35 2.82
N PHE A 176 -13.54 -1.66 1.54
CA PHE A 176 -12.46 -1.90 0.57
C PHE A 176 -11.67 -0.62 0.28
N HIS A 177 -12.35 0.53 0.15
CA HIS A 177 -11.69 1.83 -0.03
C HIS A 177 -10.77 2.16 1.15
N ILE A 178 -11.18 1.83 2.39
CA ILE A 178 -10.34 1.98 3.59
C ILE A 178 -9.11 1.05 3.53
N VAL A 179 -9.27 -0.21 3.15
CA VAL A 179 -8.17 -1.19 3.08
C VAL A 179 -7.17 -0.83 1.97
N GLN A 180 -7.65 -0.50 0.76
CA GLN A 180 -6.79 -0.08 -0.35
C GLN A 180 -6.05 1.23 -0.03
N GLN A 181 -6.73 2.18 0.62
CA GLN A 181 -6.13 3.44 1.06
C GLN A 181 -5.10 3.21 2.17
N LYS A 182 -5.30 2.22 3.05
CA LYS A 182 -4.31 1.84 4.07
C LYS A 182 -3.06 1.23 3.45
N GLU A 183 -3.20 0.31 2.49
CA GLU A 183 -2.06 -0.30 1.79
C GLU A 183 -1.28 0.72 0.97
N SER A 184 -1.98 1.60 0.24
CA SER A 184 -1.37 2.71 -0.51
C SER A 184 -0.60 3.67 0.41
N ARG A 185 -1.18 4.02 1.57
CA ARG A 185 -0.49 4.82 2.59
C ARG A 185 0.76 4.14 3.15
N SER A 186 0.73 2.82 3.36
CA SER A 186 1.91 2.07 3.84
C SER A 186 3.04 2.12 2.81
N LYS A 187 2.75 1.82 1.54
CA LYS A 187 3.75 1.85 0.45
C LYS A 187 4.35 3.24 0.27
N LEU A 188 3.53 4.30 0.35
CA LEU A 188 4.02 5.68 0.31
C LEU A 188 4.93 6.00 1.50
N HIS A 189 4.55 5.56 2.71
CA HIS A 189 5.35 5.78 3.91
C HIS A 189 6.72 5.09 3.82
N GLU A 190 6.74 3.83 3.39
CA GLU A 190 7.98 3.07 3.17
C GLU A 190 8.87 3.72 2.11
N GLY A 191 8.29 4.19 1.00
CA GLY A 191 9.03 4.91 -0.04
C GLY A 191 9.66 6.22 0.44
N ILE A 192 8.93 7.00 1.25
CA ILE A 192 9.45 8.23 1.86
C ILE A 192 10.60 7.92 2.81
N GLN A 193 10.46 6.91 3.68
CA GLN A 193 11.51 6.49 4.62
C GLN A 193 12.77 6.00 3.89
N HIS A 194 12.60 5.23 2.83
CA HIS A 194 13.72 4.75 2.03
C HIS A 194 14.49 5.90 1.35
N ASN A 195 13.76 6.81 0.70
CA ASN A 195 14.36 7.96 0.01
C ASN A 195 15.05 8.93 0.97
N THR A 196 14.46 9.19 2.14
CA THR A 196 15.09 10.02 3.17
C THR A 196 16.37 9.39 3.71
N LYS A 197 16.41 8.07 3.91
CA LYS A 197 17.64 7.36 4.31
C LYS A 197 18.75 7.48 3.27
N LEU A 198 18.42 7.33 1.99
CA LEU A 198 19.37 7.50 0.89
C LEU A 198 19.91 8.93 0.80
N ALA A 199 19.04 9.94 0.96
CA ALA A 199 19.42 11.35 0.93
C ALA A 199 20.38 11.71 2.08
N LEU A 200 20.10 11.23 3.29
CA LEU A 200 20.96 11.45 4.46
C LEU A 200 22.35 10.82 4.27
N ALA A 201 22.41 9.59 3.75
CA ALA A 201 23.70 8.93 3.46
C ALA A 201 24.52 9.68 2.40
N ALA A 202 23.85 10.24 1.37
CA ALA A 202 24.51 11.03 0.35
C ALA A 202 25.08 12.36 0.90
N ILE A 203 24.35 13.04 1.80
CA ILE A 203 24.83 14.25 2.47
C ILE A 203 26.07 13.95 3.31
N GLU A 204 26.03 12.89 4.13
CA GLU A 204 27.18 12.50 4.97
C GLU A 204 28.42 12.19 4.13
N GLN A 205 28.24 11.48 3.01
CA GLN A 205 29.33 11.15 2.09
C GLN A 205 29.92 12.42 1.44
N ASN A 206 29.05 13.34 1.00
CA ASN A 206 29.48 14.61 0.40
C ASN A 206 30.26 15.47 1.40
N GLU A 207 29.83 15.55 2.65
CA GLU A 207 30.57 16.27 3.69
C GLU A 207 31.94 15.64 3.96
N LYS A 208 32.03 14.30 4.02
CA LYS A 208 33.31 13.60 4.15
C LYS A 208 34.24 13.93 2.98
N GLN A 209 33.74 13.89 1.74
CA GLN A 209 34.54 14.25 0.57
C GLN A 209 34.96 15.71 0.57
N ALA A 210 34.08 16.64 0.96
CA ALA A 210 34.41 18.05 1.06
C ALA A 210 35.54 18.29 2.08
N ARG A 211 35.51 17.62 3.24
CA ARG A 211 36.59 17.68 4.25
C ARG A 211 37.91 17.14 3.71
N ILE A 212 37.88 15.99 3.03
CA ILE A 212 39.08 15.41 2.42
C ILE A 212 39.67 16.36 1.36
N PHE A 213 38.81 16.93 0.51
CA PHE A 213 39.24 17.87 -0.53
C PHE A 213 39.85 19.15 0.06
N GLN A 214 39.24 19.72 1.10
CA GLN A 214 39.80 20.87 1.82
C GLN A 214 41.18 20.56 2.44
N LEU A 215 41.33 19.38 3.05
CA LEU A 215 42.60 18.94 3.63
C LEU A 215 43.67 18.78 2.55
N GLN A 216 43.36 18.08 1.45
CA GLN A 216 44.28 17.89 0.33
C GLN A 216 44.70 19.23 -0.29
N HIS A 217 43.76 20.15 -0.48
CA HIS A 217 44.05 21.48 -0.99
C HIS A 217 44.97 22.27 -0.03
N SER A 218 44.74 22.16 1.28
CA SER A 218 45.59 22.80 2.29
C SER A 218 47.01 22.23 2.31
N ILE A 219 47.16 20.90 2.20
CA ILE A 219 48.47 20.24 2.11
C ILE A 219 49.22 20.65 0.85
N ALA A 220 48.53 20.68 -0.29
CA ALA A 220 49.11 21.11 -1.57
C ALA A 220 49.55 22.58 -1.52
N TRP A 221 48.73 23.47 -0.93
CA TRP A 221 49.07 24.89 -0.76
C TRP A 221 50.27 25.11 0.17
N LEU A 222 50.35 24.36 1.27
CA LEU A 222 51.47 24.42 2.21
C LEU A 222 52.79 23.90 1.61
N GLY A 223 52.73 23.16 0.49
CA GLY A 223 53.93 22.64 -0.16
C GLY A 223 54.75 21.71 0.74
N VAL A 224 54.07 20.92 1.59
CA VAL A 224 54.69 20.01 2.56
C VAL A 224 55.33 18.84 1.81
N ASP A 225 56.57 19.02 1.35
CA ASP A 225 57.43 17.91 0.92
C ASP A 225 58.21 17.40 2.13
N GLY A 226 57.76 16.26 2.68
CA GLY A 226 58.30 15.68 3.91
C GLY A 226 59.81 15.44 3.88
N ARG A 227 60.39 15.16 2.69
CA ARG A 227 61.84 14.91 2.55
C ARG A 227 62.67 16.19 2.67
N VAL A 228 62.13 17.32 2.21
CA VAL A 228 62.79 18.63 2.28
C VAL A 228 62.73 19.19 3.71
N GLN A 229 61.62 18.97 4.42
CA GLN A 229 61.48 19.44 5.80
C GLN A 229 62.38 18.70 6.79
N GLU A 230 62.54 17.38 6.65
CA GLU A 230 63.39 16.59 7.56
C GLU A 230 64.88 16.96 7.40
N SER A 231 65.34 17.13 6.16
CA SER A 231 66.71 17.55 5.87
C SER A 231 67.02 18.99 6.35
N GLU A 232 66.08 19.93 6.20
CA GLU A 232 66.23 21.28 6.73
C GLU A 232 66.11 21.33 8.26
N TYR A 233 65.26 20.51 8.87
CA TYR A 233 65.18 20.36 10.34
C TYR A 233 66.51 19.89 10.92
N GLU A 234 67.08 18.81 10.38
CA GLU A 234 68.38 18.30 10.85
C GLU A 234 69.49 19.35 10.70
N ARG A 235 69.51 20.05 9.56
CA ARG A 235 70.48 21.10 9.28
C ARG A 235 70.36 22.27 10.26
N LEU A 236 69.14 22.72 10.55
CA LEU A 236 68.88 23.83 11.48
C LEU A 236 69.16 23.43 12.93
N SER A 237 68.81 22.20 13.31
CA SER A 237 69.11 21.64 14.64
C SER A 237 70.61 21.58 14.89
N LYS A 238 71.40 21.10 13.91
CA LYS A 238 72.89 21.07 13.98
C LYS A 238 73.54 22.44 14.06
N ARG A 239 72.88 23.50 13.55
CA ARG A 239 73.38 24.88 13.59
C ARG A 239 73.02 25.63 14.88
N ARG A 240 72.15 25.05 15.71
CA ARG A 240 71.75 25.65 16.99
C ARG A 240 72.91 25.58 17.98
N GLN A 241 73.13 26.68 18.70
CA GLN A 241 74.11 26.73 19.79
C GLN A 241 73.45 26.31 21.11
N ASP A 242 74.21 25.68 21.99
CA ASP A 242 73.70 25.22 23.29
C ASP A 242 73.14 26.39 24.11
N LYS A 243 72.04 26.13 24.85
CA LYS A 243 71.28 27.10 25.67
C LYS A 243 70.52 28.20 24.92
N THR A 244 70.57 28.20 23.58
CA THR A 244 69.74 29.12 22.79
C THR A 244 68.32 28.58 22.61
N CYS A 245 67.35 29.47 22.39
CA CYS A 245 65.93 29.18 22.16
C CYS A 245 65.11 28.71 23.38
N GLU A 246 65.74 28.45 24.54
CA GLU A 246 65.05 27.91 25.73
C GLU A 246 64.00 28.85 26.35
N TRP A 247 64.17 30.16 26.16
CA TRP A 247 63.28 31.18 26.73
C TRP A 247 61.84 31.06 26.24
N ILE A 248 61.61 30.55 25.02
CA ILE A 248 60.26 30.44 24.44
C ILE A 248 59.35 29.50 25.23
N MET A 249 59.92 28.51 25.93
CA MET A 249 59.16 27.56 26.74
C MET A 249 58.59 28.22 28.00
N LYS A 250 59.09 29.40 28.38
CA LYS A 250 58.65 30.16 29.54
C LYS A 250 57.67 31.28 29.17
N GLU A 251 57.39 31.46 27.88
CA GLU A 251 56.48 32.49 27.40
C GLU A 251 55.03 32.07 27.61
N ALA A 252 54.24 32.94 28.23
CA ALA A 252 52.82 32.68 28.50
C ALA A 252 52.02 32.43 27.22
N ILE A 253 52.43 33.01 26.08
CA ILE A 253 51.78 32.78 24.78
C ILE A 253 51.96 31.33 24.33
N PHE A 254 53.15 30.75 24.55
CA PHE A 254 53.46 29.37 24.20
C PHE A 254 52.77 28.38 25.15
N GLU A 255 52.81 28.65 26.46
CA GLU A 255 52.11 27.82 27.46
C GLU A 255 50.58 27.80 27.27
N ASN A 256 50.00 28.90 26.81
CA ASN A 256 48.57 28.94 26.50
C ASN A 256 48.24 28.21 25.19
N TRP A 257 49.15 28.23 24.21
CA TRP A 257 48.96 27.53 22.94
C TRP A 257 49.02 25.99 23.12
N ILE A 258 49.93 25.48 23.96
CA ILE A 258 50.07 24.04 24.19
C ILE A 258 48.92 23.42 25.00
N ARG A 259 48.16 24.23 25.77
CA ARG A 259 47.05 23.78 26.62
C ARG A 259 45.71 23.59 25.89
N ASP A 260 45.69 23.75 24.57
CA ASP A 260 44.58 23.40 23.68
C ASP A 260 43.23 24.06 24.03
N ASP A 261 43.20 25.41 24.06
CA ASP A 261 41.93 26.13 23.93
C ASP A 261 41.64 26.24 22.43
N LEU A 262 40.61 25.53 21.94
CA LEU A 262 40.11 25.45 20.55
C LEU A 262 40.00 26.79 19.79
N LYS A 263 40.21 27.92 20.49
CA LYS A 263 40.25 29.29 19.98
C LYS A 263 41.59 29.70 19.33
N ARG A 264 42.71 29.03 19.57
CA ARG A 264 44.04 29.43 19.03
C ARG A 264 44.87 28.25 18.55
N SER A 265 44.50 27.65 17.42
CA SER A 265 45.21 26.52 16.81
C SER A 265 46.55 26.87 16.15
N CYS A 266 46.91 28.15 16.03
CA CYS A 266 48.11 28.60 15.33
C CYS A 266 48.97 29.54 16.19
N LEU A 267 50.27 29.27 16.27
CA LEU A 267 51.28 30.12 16.90
C LEU A 267 52.05 30.90 15.82
N TRP A 268 51.95 32.23 15.85
CA TRP A 268 52.64 33.11 14.92
C TRP A 268 54.00 33.56 15.48
N LEU A 269 55.09 33.27 14.75
CA LEU A 269 56.45 33.71 15.08
C LEU A 269 56.90 34.80 14.11
N ASP A 270 56.87 36.05 14.54
CA ASP A 270 57.31 37.20 13.75
C ASP A 270 58.72 37.68 14.14
N GLY A 271 59.46 38.22 13.18
CA GLY A 271 60.80 38.79 13.40
C GLY A 271 61.53 39.09 12.09
N LYS A 272 62.60 39.90 12.18
CA LYS A 272 63.40 40.29 11.01
C LYS A 272 64.03 39.08 10.29
N PRO A 273 64.25 39.11 8.97
CA PRO A 273 65.01 38.07 8.28
C PRO A 273 66.37 37.82 8.96
N GLY A 274 66.76 36.55 9.13
CA GLY A 274 68.01 36.19 9.82
C GLY A 274 67.95 36.17 11.37
N SER A 275 66.83 36.55 12.00
CA SER A 275 66.70 36.56 13.47
C SER A 275 66.65 35.18 14.16
N GLY A 276 66.86 34.09 13.42
CA GLY A 276 66.88 32.73 13.97
C GLY A 276 65.50 32.05 14.14
N LYS A 277 64.42 32.58 13.56
CA LYS A 277 63.07 31.98 13.64
C LYS A 277 63.02 30.49 13.26
N SER A 278 63.65 30.10 12.15
CA SER A 278 63.67 28.69 11.72
C SER A 278 64.47 27.79 12.68
N VAL A 279 65.53 28.32 13.31
CA VAL A 279 66.30 27.60 14.34
C VAL A 279 65.45 27.44 15.61
N MET A 280 64.68 28.47 15.98
CA MET A 280 63.69 28.41 17.07
C MET A 280 62.61 27.35 16.79
N CYS A 281 62.08 27.28 15.57
CA CYS A 281 61.12 26.24 15.16
C CYS A 281 61.70 24.83 15.32
N SER A 282 62.97 24.61 14.94
CA SER A 282 63.61 23.30 15.13
C SER A 282 63.73 22.90 16.61
N TYR A 283 64.01 23.87 17.49
CA TYR A 283 64.02 23.62 18.94
C TYR A 283 62.63 23.25 19.47
N LEU A 284 61.59 23.97 19.03
CA LEU A 284 60.20 23.69 19.42
C LEU A 284 59.77 22.29 18.98
N ILE A 285 60.05 21.90 17.72
CA ILE A 285 59.75 20.57 17.19
C ILE A 285 60.41 19.50 18.06
N GLN A 286 61.71 19.64 18.35
CA GLN A 286 62.46 18.69 19.19
C GLN A 286 61.82 18.52 20.58
N LYS A 287 61.36 19.61 21.19
CA LYS A 287 60.72 19.58 22.52
C LYS A 287 59.33 18.98 22.47
N LEU A 288 58.53 19.30 21.46
CA LEU A 288 57.16 18.79 21.32
C LEU A 288 57.14 17.29 21.00
N THR A 289 58.06 16.80 20.17
CA THR A 289 58.19 15.35 19.86
C THR A 289 58.63 14.53 21.09
N ALA A 290 59.27 15.16 22.08
CA ALA A 290 59.64 14.50 23.33
C ALA A 290 58.49 14.42 24.35
N ILE A 291 57.33 15.05 24.08
CA ILE A 291 56.16 15.02 24.97
C ILE A 291 55.21 13.90 24.50
N PRO A 292 55.00 12.83 25.31
CA PRO A 292 54.28 11.63 24.87
C PRO A 292 52.80 11.84 24.48
N ASP A 293 52.15 12.86 25.02
CA ASP A 293 50.70 13.08 24.88
C ASP A 293 50.32 14.04 23.73
N LEU A 294 51.29 14.59 22.98
CA LEU A 294 51.06 15.59 21.93
C LEU A 294 51.32 15.10 20.50
N THR A 295 51.87 13.89 20.33
CA THR A 295 52.14 13.32 19.01
C THR A 295 51.07 12.30 18.64
N VAL A 296 50.29 12.58 17.60
CA VAL A 296 49.41 11.60 16.95
C VAL A 296 50.30 10.66 16.14
N SER A 297 50.31 9.38 16.54
CA SER A 297 50.93 8.26 15.81
C SER A 297 50.23 7.99 14.49
#